data_AF-A0A538DXB0-F1
#
_entry.id   AF-A0A538DXB0-F1
#
_cell.length_a   1.000
_cell.length_b   1.000
_cell.length_c   1.000
_cell.angle_alpha   90.00
_cell.angle_beta   90.00
_cell.angle_gamma   90.00
#
_symmetry.space_group_name_H-M   'P 1'
#
loop_
_entity.id
_entity.type
_entity.pdbx_description
1 polymer ?
#
loop_
_entity_poly.entity_id
_entity_poly.type
_entity_poly.pdbx_seq_one_letter_code
_entity_poly.pdbx_strand_id
1 'polypeptide(L)'
;MAHEESGFTLIELLVVIIILGILLAIAIPSYLSFKDRANQSAAKANVRAAVPAVEAYNADNTGTGNSAGYAGMTVSGLQLYDSAIVPTKLTIQSATSLTYCVQSTVGPATWKKAGPGADIVTGACP
;
A
#
# COMPACT_ATOMS: atom_id res chain seq x y z
N MET A 1 55.94 26.69 8.75
CA MET A 1 55.07 25.56 8.35
C MET A 1 54.00 26.16 7.45
N ALA A 2 54.24 26.17 6.14
CA ALA A 2 53.27 26.69 5.18
C ALA A 2 52.23 25.59 4.92
N HIS A 3 50.98 25.88 5.25
CA HIS A 3 49.85 25.01 4.96
C HIS A 3 49.46 25.26 3.50
N GLU A 4 49.64 24.27 2.63
CA GLU A 4 49.10 24.33 1.28
C GLU A 4 47.59 24.08 1.36
N GLU A 5 46.81 25.17 1.36
CA GLU A 5 45.38 25.10 1.11
C GLU A 5 45.16 24.73 -0.36
N SER A 6 45.10 23.42 -0.63
CA SER A 6 44.68 22.90 -1.92
C SER A 6 43.18 23.12 -2.09
N GLY A 7 42.80 24.23 -2.70
CA GLY A 7 41.42 24.52 -3.08
C GLY A 7 40.95 23.62 -4.23
N PHE A 8 39.71 23.11 -4.13
CA PHE A 8 39.04 22.40 -5.22
C PHE A 8 38.89 23.32 -6.44
N THR A 9 39.15 22.80 -7.64
CA THR A 9 38.98 23.59 -8.86
C THR A 9 37.51 23.66 -9.27
N LEU A 10 37.07 24.79 -9.83
CA LEU A 10 35.70 24.92 -10.37
C LEU A 10 35.43 23.92 -11.51
N ILE A 11 36.48 23.56 -12.26
CA ILE A 11 36.38 22.58 -13.35
C ILE A 11 36.18 21.15 -12.83
N GLU A 12 36.79 20.77 -11.70
CA GLU A 12 36.53 19.47 -11.06
C GLU A 12 35.07 19.34 -10.65
N LEU A 13 34.51 20.35 -9.99
CA LEU A 13 33.11 20.33 -9.61
C LEU A 13 32.17 20.30 -10.83
N LEU A 14 32.54 21.00 -11.93
CA LEU A 14 31.78 20.96 -13.18
C LEU A 14 31.71 19.55 -13.79
N VAL A 15 32.85 18.86 -13.90
CA VAL A 15 32.88 17.49 -14.47
C VAL A 15 32.09 16.52 -13.60
N VAL A 16 32.18 16.65 -12.27
CA VAL A 16 31.44 15.80 -11.34
C VAL A 16 29.92 15.97 -11.51
N ILE A 17 29.41 17.20 -11.58
CA ILE A 17 27.97 17.41 -11.76
C ILE A 17 27.47 16.92 -13.13
N ILE A 18 28.31 16.98 -14.17
CA ILE A 18 27.97 16.44 -15.49
C ILE A 18 27.80 14.92 -15.41
N ILE A 19 28.76 14.22 -14.79
CA ILE A 19 28.70 12.77 -14.62
C ILE A 19 27.50 12.39 -13.75
N LEU A 20 27.27 13.09 -12.62
CA LEU A 20 26.08 12.87 -11.78
C LEU A 20 24.77 13.10 -12.56
N GLY A 21 24.73 14.12 -13.42
CA GLY A 21 23.57 14.39 -14.28
C GLY A 21 23.25 13.22 -15.23
N ILE A 22 24.28 12.63 -15.85
CA ILE A 22 24.13 11.46 -16.73
C ILE A 22 23.61 10.25 -15.94
N LEU A 23 24.19 9.99 -14.76
CA LEU A 23 23.75 8.88 -13.91
C LEU A 23 22.29 9.06 -13.45
N LEU A 24 21.90 10.27 -13.04
CA LEU A 24 20.54 10.58 -12.62
C LEU A 24 19.52 10.42 -13.76
N ALA A 25 19.87 10.82 -14.99
CA ALA A 25 18.99 10.69 -16.15
C ALA A 25 18.57 9.22 -16.40
N ILE A 26 19.46 8.26 -16.15
CA ILE A 26 19.19 6.83 -16.29
C ILE A 26 18.52 6.27 -15.01
N ALA A 27 18.97 6.72 -13.83
CA ALA A 27 18.51 6.18 -12.56
C ALA A 27 17.05 6.56 -12.22
N ILE A 28 16.63 7.79 -12.50
CA ILE A 28 15.29 8.30 -12.15
C ILE A 28 14.16 7.47 -12.78
N PRO A 29 14.09 7.22 -14.10
CA PRO A 29 12.98 6.45 -14.68
C PRO A 29 12.92 5.01 -14.16
N SER A 30 14.08 4.38 -13.95
CA SER A 30 14.17 3.03 -13.37
C SER A 30 13.65 3.01 -11.92
N TYR A 31 14.05 4.00 -11.12
CA TYR A 31 13.62 4.13 -9.73
C TYR A 31 12.11 4.38 -9.61
N LEU A 32 11.54 5.26 -10.45
CA LEU A 32 10.10 5.53 -10.46
C LEU A 32 9.31 4.25 -10.81
N SER A 33 9.74 3.52 -11.84
CA SER A 33 9.12 2.25 -12.23
C SER A 33 9.19 1.20 -11.12
N PHE A 34 10.31 1.11 -10.41
CA PHE A 34 10.45 0.23 -9.25
C PHE A 34 9.51 0.64 -8.11
N LYS A 35 9.44 1.94 -7.79
CA LYS A 35 8.56 2.49 -6.77
C LYS A 35 7.08 2.20 -7.09
N ASP A 36 6.67 2.33 -8.34
CA ASP A 36 5.30 2.04 -8.76
C ASP A 36 4.95 0.55 -8.61
N ARG A 37 5.86 -0.36 -8.99
CA ARG A 37 5.67 -1.80 -8.75
C ARG A 37 5.61 -2.13 -7.25
N ALA A 38 6.45 -1.49 -6.44
CA ALA A 38 6.44 -1.65 -4.98
C ALA A 38 5.10 -1.17 -4.39
N ASN A 39 4.60 -0.01 -4.83
CA ASN A 39 3.30 0.52 -4.43
C ASN A 39 2.15 -0.44 -4.80
N GLN A 40 2.15 -0.97 -6.03
CA GLN A 40 1.14 -1.95 -6.46
C GLN A 40 1.18 -3.24 -5.63
N SER A 41 2.38 -3.77 -5.39
CA SER A 41 2.57 -4.97 -4.57
C SER A 41 2.11 -4.74 -3.13
N ALA A 42 2.47 -3.60 -2.54
CA ALA A 42 2.09 -3.24 -1.17
C ALA A 42 0.57 -3.08 -1.02
N ALA A 43 -0.09 -2.32 -1.90
CA ALA A 43 -1.54 -2.15 -1.87
C ALA A 43 -2.29 -3.48 -2.04
N LYS A 44 -1.86 -4.33 -2.99
CA LYS A 44 -2.43 -5.67 -3.18
C LYS A 44 -2.21 -6.56 -1.95
N ALA A 45 -1.02 -6.52 -1.36
CA ALA A 45 -0.67 -7.30 -0.18
C ALA A 45 -1.51 -6.90 1.03
N ASN A 46 -1.73 -5.60 1.26
CA ASN A 46 -2.58 -5.11 2.36
C ASN A 46 -4.01 -5.65 2.25
N VAL A 47 -4.62 -5.60 1.04
CA VAL A 47 -5.96 -6.18 0.82
C VAL A 47 -5.95 -7.68 1.05
N ARG A 48 -4.95 -8.39 0.51
CA ARG A 48 -4.83 -9.85 0.67
C ARG A 48 -4.67 -10.27 2.12
N ALA A 49 -3.89 -9.52 2.90
CA ALA A 49 -3.68 -9.76 4.32
C ALA A 49 -4.95 -9.54 5.15
N ALA A 50 -5.83 -8.63 4.73
CA ALA A 50 -7.09 -8.40 5.41
C ALA A 50 -8.11 -9.54 5.20
N VAL A 51 -8.03 -10.31 4.10
CA VAL A 51 -9.04 -11.31 3.74
C VAL A 51 -9.29 -12.33 4.87
N PRO A 52 -8.27 -13.00 5.44
CA PRO A 52 -8.52 -13.97 6.51
C PRO A 52 -9.24 -13.37 7.72
N ALA A 53 -8.90 -12.14 8.11
CA ALA A 53 -9.56 -11.45 9.21
C ALA A 53 -11.02 -11.10 8.88
N VAL A 54 -11.31 -10.70 7.63
CA VAL A 54 -12.67 -10.43 7.15
C VAL A 54 -13.52 -11.70 7.17
N GLU A 55 -12.98 -12.82 6.69
CA GLU A 55 -13.68 -14.10 6.71
C GLU A 55 -13.88 -14.62 8.15
N ALA A 56 -12.90 -14.41 9.05
CA ALA A 56 -13.02 -14.74 10.47
C ALA A 56 -14.08 -13.89 11.17
N TYR A 57 -14.09 -12.57 10.92
CA TYR A 57 -15.15 -11.68 11.42
C TYR A 57 -16.53 -12.18 10.99
N ASN A 58 -16.68 -12.52 9.71
CA ASN A 58 -17.94 -13.06 9.21
C ASN A 58 -18.31 -14.37 9.91
N ALA A 59 -17.38 -15.30 10.08
CA ALA A 59 -17.63 -16.57 10.76
C ALA A 59 -18.15 -16.38 12.19
N ASP A 60 -17.58 -15.44 12.95
CA ASP A 60 -17.96 -15.18 14.34
C ASP A 60 -19.29 -14.44 14.47
N ASN A 61 -19.64 -13.63 13.47
CA ASN A 61 -20.86 -12.82 13.52
C ASN A 61 -22.05 -13.49 12.82
N THR A 62 -21.81 -14.50 11.96
CA THR A 62 -22.85 -15.17 11.16
C THR A 62 -23.96 -15.72 12.08
N GLY A 63 -25.19 -15.29 11.85
CA GLY A 63 -26.35 -15.75 12.62
C GLY A 63 -26.64 -14.98 13.92
N THR A 64 -25.88 -13.93 14.21
CA THR A 64 -26.22 -12.98 15.28
C THR A 64 -27.19 -11.91 14.76
N GLY A 65 -28.33 -11.73 15.45
CA GLY A 65 -29.39 -10.78 15.06
C GLY A 65 -29.93 -10.99 13.63
N ASN A 66 -30.58 -9.97 13.05
CA ASN A 66 -31.19 -10.08 11.71
C ASN A 66 -30.16 -9.83 10.59
N SER A 67 -29.12 -10.68 10.49
CA SER A 67 -28.12 -10.82 9.40
C SER A 67 -26.72 -10.24 9.65
N ALA A 68 -26.06 -10.46 10.79
CA ALA A 68 -24.67 -10.05 10.92
C ALA A 68 -23.71 -11.00 10.17
N GLY A 69 -23.47 -10.78 8.89
CA GLY A 69 -22.32 -11.36 8.19
C GLY A 69 -21.12 -10.43 8.31
N TYR A 70 -20.80 -9.72 7.22
CA TYR A 70 -19.80 -8.64 7.23
C TYR A 70 -20.34 -7.31 7.81
N ALA A 71 -21.63 -7.23 8.15
CA ALA A 71 -22.24 -6.00 8.62
C ALA A 71 -21.57 -5.48 9.91
N GLY A 72 -21.35 -4.16 9.98
CA GLY A 72 -20.72 -3.51 11.13
C GLY A 72 -19.20 -3.70 11.23
N MET A 73 -18.58 -4.40 10.28
CA MET A 73 -17.15 -4.60 10.25
C MET A 73 -16.40 -3.26 10.17
N THR A 74 -15.45 -3.07 11.07
CA THR A 74 -14.55 -1.91 11.08
C THR A 74 -13.10 -2.39 11.03
N VAL A 75 -12.19 -1.52 10.57
CA VAL A 75 -10.77 -1.91 10.46
C VAL A 75 -10.20 -2.24 11.84
N SER A 76 -10.56 -1.48 12.87
CA SER A 76 -10.18 -1.78 14.26
C SER A 76 -10.79 -3.09 14.77
N GLY A 77 -12.01 -3.42 14.35
CA GLY A 77 -12.63 -4.71 14.66
C GLY A 77 -11.87 -5.89 14.02
N LEU A 78 -11.33 -5.71 12.82
CA LEU A 78 -10.47 -6.71 12.17
C LEU A 78 -9.14 -6.92 12.89
N GLN A 79 -8.63 -5.91 13.59
CA GLN A 79 -7.38 -6.06 14.36
C GLN A 79 -7.49 -7.02 15.54
N LEU A 80 -8.71 -7.35 15.98
CA LEU A 80 -8.93 -8.40 16.99
C LEU A 80 -8.61 -9.80 16.46
N TYR A 81 -8.70 -9.99 15.14
CA TYR A 81 -8.38 -11.25 14.46
C TYR A 81 -6.94 -11.26 13.93
N ASP A 82 -6.46 -10.12 13.44
CA ASP A 82 -5.08 -9.96 12.98
C ASP A 82 -4.51 -8.58 13.37
N SER A 83 -3.64 -8.58 14.38
CA SER A 83 -2.97 -7.37 14.88
C SER A 83 -2.01 -6.73 13.88
N ALA A 84 -1.60 -7.44 12.82
CA ALA A 84 -0.73 -6.91 11.77
C ALA A 84 -1.49 -6.00 10.78
N ILE A 85 -2.82 -5.99 10.82
CA ILE A 85 -3.62 -5.05 10.03
C ILE A 85 -3.38 -3.64 10.54
N VAL A 86 -2.85 -2.78 9.66
CA VAL A 86 -2.58 -1.37 9.95
C VAL A 86 -3.80 -0.54 9.54
N PRO A 87 -4.49 0.18 10.46
CA PRO A 87 -5.74 0.86 10.15
C PRO A 87 -5.64 1.94 9.08
N THR A 88 -4.48 2.57 8.95
CA THR A 88 -4.25 3.62 7.94
C THR A 88 -4.02 3.09 6.54
N LYS A 89 -3.80 1.77 6.39
CA LYS A 89 -3.48 1.13 5.10
C LYS A 89 -4.69 0.42 4.48
N LEU A 90 -5.78 0.29 5.21
CA LEU A 90 -6.97 -0.43 4.78
C LEU A 90 -8.22 0.42 5.04
N THR A 91 -9.09 0.51 4.06
CA THR A 91 -10.38 1.18 4.18
C THR A 91 -11.48 0.21 3.85
N ILE A 92 -12.49 0.12 4.71
CA ILE A 92 -13.72 -0.64 4.44
C ILE A 92 -14.74 0.37 3.88
N GLN A 93 -15.05 0.26 2.60
CA GLN A 93 -15.97 1.18 1.92
C GLN A 93 -17.43 0.77 2.12
N SER A 94 -17.69 -0.54 2.14
CA SER A 94 -19.02 -1.09 2.39
C SER A 94 -18.89 -2.43 3.09
N ALA A 95 -19.82 -2.71 4.00
CA ALA A 95 -19.88 -3.98 4.71
C ALA A 95 -21.35 -4.25 5.08
N THR A 96 -21.95 -5.20 4.38
CA THR A 96 -23.34 -5.62 4.58
C THR A 96 -23.37 -7.05 5.07
N SER A 97 -24.57 -7.57 5.31
CA SER A 97 -24.75 -8.96 5.73
C SER A 97 -24.19 -9.99 4.75
N LEU A 98 -24.11 -9.67 3.45
CA LEU A 98 -23.80 -10.64 2.39
C LEU A 98 -22.52 -10.31 1.62
N THR A 99 -22.07 -9.06 1.67
CA THR A 99 -20.91 -8.61 0.90
C THR A 99 -20.14 -7.51 1.62
N TYR A 100 -18.93 -7.26 1.15
CA TYR A 100 -18.08 -6.18 1.63
C TYR A 100 -17.31 -5.58 0.46
N CYS A 101 -16.75 -4.40 0.66
CA CYS A 101 -15.67 -3.91 -0.16
C CYS A 101 -14.59 -3.31 0.72
N VAL A 102 -13.40 -3.90 0.65
CA VAL A 102 -12.19 -3.37 1.28
C VAL A 102 -11.21 -2.92 0.22
N GLN A 103 -10.52 -1.83 0.48
CA GLN A 103 -9.50 -1.29 -0.41
C GLN A 103 -8.26 -0.83 0.34
N SER A 104 -7.13 -0.80 -0.37
CA SER A 104 -5.88 -0.22 0.09
C SER A 104 -5.30 0.67 -0.99
N THR A 105 -4.88 1.88 -0.60
CA THR A 105 -4.20 2.82 -1.48
C THR A 105 -2.78 3.06 -0.96
N VAL A 106 -1.78 2.81 -1.80
CA VAL A 106 -0.36 3.08 -1.51
C VAL A 106 0.21 3.89 -2.67
N GLY A 107 0.56 5.14 -2.41
CA GLY A 107 0.91 6.08 -3.47
C GLY A 107 -0.24 6.20 -4.49
N PRO A 108 0.02 6.07 -5.81
CA PRO A 108 -1.03 6.10 -6.83
C PRO A 108 -1.76 4.76 -6.99
N ALA A 109 -1.29 3.68 -6.38
CA ALA A 109 -1.86 2.35 -6.57
C ALA A 109 -3.02 2.10 -5.61
N THR A 110 -4.19 1.75 -6.16
CA THR A 110 -5.35 1.32 -5.37
C THR A 110 -5.76 -0.09 -5.77
N TRP A 111 -5.93 -0.95 -4.77
CA TRP A 111 -6.43 -2.31 -4.93
C TRP A 111 -7.64 -2.53 -4.03
N LYS A 112 -8.55 -3.40 -4.46
CA LYS A 112 -9.76 -3.74 -3.72
C LYS A 112 -10.10 -5.22 -3.79
N LYS A 113 -10.99 -5.63 -2.87
CA LYS A 113 -11.75 -6.88 -2.94
C LYS A 113 -13.21 -6.56 -2.62
N ALA A 114 -14.10 -6.83 -3.57
CA ALA A 114 -15.51 -6.48 -3.50
C ALA A 114 -16.38 -7.74 -3.24
N GLY A 115 -16.19 -8.33 -2.06
CA GLY A 115 -16.99 -9.44 -1.55
C GLY A 115 -16.20 -10.75 -1.46
N PRO A 116 -16.79 -11.78 -0.83
CA PRO A 116 -16.10 -13.04 -0.52
C PRO A 116 -15.62 -13.79 -1.76
N GLY A 117 -16.48 -13.90 -2.79
CA GLY A 117 -16.15 -14.58 -4.05
C GLY A 117 -15.42 -13.74 -5.09
N ALA A 118 -15.17 -12.44 -4.83
CA ALA A 118 -14.55 -11.55 -5.81
C ALA A 118 -13.02 -11.66 -5.82
N ASP A 119 -12.40 -11.50 -6.99
CA ASP A 119 -10.94 -11.42 -7.09
C ASP A 119 -10.41 -10.10 -6.51
N ILE A 120 -9.14 -10.11 -6.09
CA ILE A 120 -8.42 -8.90 -5.73
C ILE A 120 -7.99 -8.19 -7.02
N VAL A 121 -8.53 -7.01 -7.27
CA VAL A 121 -8.36 -6.25 -8.51
C VAL A 121 -7.97 -4.80 -8.25
N THR A 122 -7.40 -4.16 -9.26
CA THR A 122 -7.07 -2.73 -9.21
C THR A 122 -8.33 -1.86 -9.25
N GLY A 123 -8.26 -0.69 -8.62
CA GLY A 123 -9.33 0.32 -8.62
C GLY A 123 -10.00 0.48 -7.26
N ALA A 124 -10.75 1.56 -7.11
CA ALA A 124 -11.46 1.90 -5.88
C ALA A 124 -12.76 1.11 -5.73
N CYS A 125 -13.16 0.88 -4.48
CA CYS A 125 -14.48 0.32 -4.16
C CYS A 125 -15.59 1.20 -4.76
N PRO A 126 -16.69 0.58 -5.23
CA PRO A 126 -17.87 1.32 -5.67
C PRO A 126 -18.54 2.06 -4.51
#